data_AF-A0A956BAG8-F1
#
_entry.id   AF-A0A956BAG8-F1
#
_cell.length_a   1.000
_cell.length_b   1.000
_cell.length_c   1.000
_cell.angle_alpha   90.00
_cell.angle_beta   90.00
_cell.angle_gamma   90.00
#
_symmetry.space_group_name_H-M   'P 1'
#
loop_
_entity.id
_entity.type
_entity.pdbx_description
1 polymer ?
#
loop_
_entity_poly.entity_id
_entity_poly.type
_entity_poly.pdbx_seq_one_letter_code
_entity_poly.pdbx_strand_id
1 'polypeptide(L)'
;EHRTALTGKVFDYVCAGRPILGYGPADADAGALVRAAGLGAWVDAADTDGLVAALRQVEAGTLPYAPRPAALHGWSAEAMAERTAALLDAVS
;
A
#
# COMPACT_ATOMS: atom_id res chain seq x y z
N GLU A 1 10.60 1.42 17.30
CA GLU A 1 9.54 0.96 16.39
C GLU A 1 9.93 1.29 14.96
N HIS A 2 9.90 0.33 14.03
CA HIS A 2 10.15 0.60 12.61
C HIS A 2 8.88 1.16 11.97
N ARG A 3 8.74 2.49 12.04
CA ARG A 3 7.59 3.25 11.52
C ARG A 3 7.59 3.37 9.98
N THR A 4 8.73 3.12 9.35
CA THR A 4 8.97 3.40 7.92
C THR A 4 9.66 2.22 7.27
N ALA A 5 8.89 1.34 6.65
CA ALA A 5 9.43 0.36 5.71
C ALA A 5 8.36 0.02 4.67
N LEU A 6 8.11 0.96 3.75
CA LEU A 6 7.49 0.57 2.49
C LEU A 6 8.54 -0.18 1.67
N THR A 7 8.45 -1.50 1.67
CA THR A 7 9.36 -2.35 0.90
C THR A 7 9.00 -2.32 -0.58
N GLY A 8 9.99 -2.51 -1.45
CA GLY A 8 9.76 -2.60 -2.90
C GLY A 8 8.79 -3.72 -3.30
N LYS A 9 8.57 -4.73 -2.45
CA LYS A 9 7.64 -5.85 -2.68
C LYS A 9 6.19 -5.43 -2.83
N VAL A 10 5.81 -4.26 -2.31
CA VAL A 10 4.45 -3.75 -2.49
C VAL A 10 4.15 -3.53 -3.98
N PHE A 11 5.13 -3.10 -4.77
CA PHE A 11 4.95 -2.90 -6.21
C PHE A 11 4.81 -4.21 -6.98
N ASP A 12 5.46 -5.29 -6.55
CA ASP A 12 5.23 -6.63 -7.12
C ASP A 12 3.76 -7.05 -6.96
N TYR A 13 3.15 -6.76 -5.80
CA TYR A 13 1.74 -7.06 -5.54
C TYR A 13 0.79 -6.17 -6.34
N VAL A 14 1.14 -4.90 -6.55
CA VAL A 14 0.37 -4.02 -7.44
C VAL A 14 0.35 -4.59 -8.86
N CYS A 15 1.52 -4.99 -9.38
CA CYS A 15 1.64 -5.59 -10.71
C CYS A 15 0.93 -6.94 -10.85
N ALA A 16 0.72 -7.68 -9.75
CA ALA A 16 -0.03 -8.93 -9.75
C ALA A 16 -1.51 -8.74 -10.11
N GLY A 17 -2.05 -7.52 -10.05
CA GLY A 17 -3.42 -7.23 -10.49
C GLY A 17 -4.50 -7.85 -9.60
N ARG A 18 -4.20 -8.08 -8.32
CA ARG A 18 -5.11 -8.72 -7.35
C ARG A 18 -5.31 -7.84 -6.11
N PRO A 19 -6.46 -7.95 -5.42
CA PRO A 19 -6.68 -7.30 -4.14
C PRO A 19 -5.57 -7.65 -3.13
N ILE A 20 -5.06 -6.64 -2.42
CA ILE A 20 -4.06 -6.78 -1.36
C ILE A 20 -4.77 -6.82 0.00
N LEU A 21 -4.56 -7.87 0.78
CA LEU A 21 -4.88 -7.86 2.21
C LEU A 21 -3.61 -7.52 2.98
N GLY A 22 -3.54 -6.31 3.53
CA GLY A 22 -2.48 -5.89 4.43
C GLY A 22 -2.88 -6.05 5.90
N TYR A 23 -1.90 -6.33 6.74
CA TYR A 23 -2.06 -6.48 8.19
C TYR A 23 -0.85 -5.85 8.89
N GLY A 24 -1.11 -4.95 9.83
CA GLY A 24 -0.05 -4.23 10.55
C GLY A 24 -0.59 -2.96 11.23
N PRO A 25 0.29 -2.09 11.76
CA PRO A 25 -0.14 -0.84 12.39
C PRO A 25 -1.06 0.00 11.49
N ALA A 26 -2.13 0.59 12.03
CA ALA A 26 -3.07 1.41 11.26
C ALA A 26 -2.43 2.61 10.52
N ASP A 27 -1.29 3.10 11.01
CA ASP A 27 -0.52 4.22 10.48
C ASP A 27 0.63 3.81 9.55
N ALA A 28 0.74 2.53 9.19
CA ALA A 28 1.77 2.06 8.26
C ALA A 28 1.63 2.71 6.87
N ASP A 29 2.76 3.15 6.29
CA ASP A 29 2.81 3.74 4.93
C ASP A 29 2.21 2.81 3.86
N ALA A 30 2.43 1.50 3.99
CA ALA A 30 1.84 0.51 3.10
C ALA A 30 0.30 0.51 3.17
N GLY A 31 -0.26 0.66 4.37
CA GLY A 31 -1.70 0.79 4.57
C GLY A 31 -2.25 2.09 4.00
N ALA A 32 -1.50 3.19 4.09
CA ALA A 32 -1.85 4.44 3.42
C ALA A 32 -1.89 4.28 1.89
N LEU A 33 -0.88 3.64 1.29
CA LEU A 33 -0.84 3.34 -0.15
C LEU A 33 -2.01 2.45 -0.59
N VAL A 34 -2.24 1.32 0.09
CA VAL A 34 -3.33 0.38 -0.25
C VAL A 34 -4.69 1.10 -0.27
N ARG A 35 -4.97 1.91 0.75
CA ARG A 35 -6.20 2.71 0.84
C ARG A 35 -6.27 3.78 -0.25
N ALA A 36 -5.23 4.59 -0.40
CA ALA A 36 -5.19 5.70 -1.37
C ALA A 36 -5.28 5.22 -2.83
N ALA A 37 -4.69 4.07 -3.15
CA ALA A 37 -4.72 3.50 -4.49
C ALA A 37 -5.88 2.53 -4.73
N GLY A 38 -6.73 2.26 -3.74
CA GLY A 38 -7.90 1.37 -3.89
C GLY A 38 -7.51 -0.09 -4.18
N LEU A 39 -6.36 -0.53 -3.65
CA LEU A 39 -5.74 -1.80 -4.00
C LEU A 39 -6.24 -2.98 -3.14
N GLY A 40 -7.07 -2.75 -2.14
CA GLY A 40 -7.38 -3.78 -1.16
C GLY A 40 -7.85 -3.24 0.18
N ALA A 41 -7.63 -4.04 1.22
CA ALA A 41 -7.93 -3.72 2.61
C ALA A 41 -6.65 -3.72 3.45
N TRP A 42 -6.66 -2.92 4.52
CA TRP A 42 -5.62 -2.90 5.55
C TRP A 42 -6.28 -3.08 6.91
N VAL A 43 -5.85 -4.10 7.65
CA VAL A 43 -6.37 -4.43 8.97
C VAL A 43 -5.33 -4.07 10.04
N ASP A 44 -5.77 -3.44 11.12
CA ASP A 44 -4.91 -3.12 12.26
C ASP A 44 -4.43 -4.39 12.97
N ALA A 45 -3.17 -4.40 13.44
CA ALA A 45 -2.59 -5.54 14.15
C ALA A 45 -3.33 -5.91 15.45
N ALA A 46 -4.06 -4.99 16.06
CA ALA A 46 -4.88 -5.22 17.23
C ALA A 46 -6.30 -5.73 16.91
N ASP A 47 -6.73 -5.68 15.64
CA ASP A 47 -8.08 -6.04 15.21
C ASP A 47 -8.15 -7.47 14.65
N THR A 48 -8.23 -8.43 15.56
CA THR A 48 -8.30 -9.86 15.19
C THR A 48 -9.60 -10.18 14.44
N ASP A 49 -10.72 -9.62 14.87
CA ASP A 49 -12.04 -9.87 14.26
C ASP A 49 -12.08 -9.29 12.83
N GLY A 50 -11.52 -8.10 12.64
CA GLY A 50 -11.33 -7.51 11.32
C GLY A 50 -10.46 -8.36 10.39
N LEU A 51 -9.40 -8.98 10.93
CA LEU A 51 -8.52 -9.86 10.13
C LEU A 51 -9.29 -11.11 9.69
N VAL A 52 -10.04 -11.74 10.60
CA VAL A 52 -10.86 -12.91 10.28
C VAL A 52 -11.91 -12.56 9.21
N ALA A 53 -12.59 -11.43 9.35
CA ALA A 53 -13.57 -10.97 8.36
C ALA A 53 -12.93 -10.74 6.99
N ALA A 54 -11.75 -10.10 6.94
CA ALA A 54 -11.04 -9.86 5.70
C ALA A 54 -10.54 -11.15 5.04
N LEU A 55 -10.08 -12.14 5.81
CA LEU A 55 -9.72 -13.47 5.30
C LEU A 55 -10.92 -14.20 4.68
N ARG A 56 -12.12 -14.08 5.27
CA ARG A 56 -13.35 -14.61 4.65
C ARG A 56 -13.69 -13.92 3.33
N GLN A 57 -13.44 -12.62 3.22
CA GLN A 57 -13.58 -11.91 1.94
C GLN A 57 -12.56 -12.38 0.90
N VAL A 58 -11.32 -12.67 1.31
CA VAL A 58 -10.31 -13.27 0.41
C VAL A 58 -10.76 -14.63 -0.09
N GLU A 59 -11.21 -15.51 0.81
CA GLU A 59 -11.74 -16.84 0.48
C GLU A 59 -12.93 -16.76 -0.50
N ALA A 60 -13.86 -15.83 -0.25
CA ALA A 60 -15.03 -15.62 -1.09
C ALA A 60 -14.74 -14.84 -2.39
N GLY A 61 -13.52 -14.30 -2.57
CA GLY A 61 -13.18 -13.46 -3.72
C GLY A 61 -13.87 -12.09 -3.72
N THR A 62 -14.29 -11.59 -2.55
CA THR A 62 -15.06 -10.34 -2.38
C THR A 62 -14.25 -9.21 -1.75
N LEU A 63 -12.94 -9.40 -1.55
CA LEU A 63 -12.08 -8.34 -1.00
C LEU A 63 -12.12 -7.10 -1.93
N PRO A 64 -12.32 -5.88 -1.39
CA PRO A 64 -12.45 -4.68 -2.22
C PRO A 64 -11.26 -4.48 -3.15
N TYR A 65 -11.53 -4.20 -4.43
CA TYR A 65 -10.49 -3.89 -5.40
C TYR A 65 -11.01 -2.95 -6.47
N ALA A 66 -10.57 -1.70 -6.38
CA ALA A 66 -10.90 -0.65 -7.32
C ALA A 66 -9.65 0.21 -7.56
N PRO A 67 -8.65 -0.32 -8.30
CA PRO A 67 -7.38 0.36 -8.51
C PRO A 67 -7.58 1.76 -9.07
N ARG A 68 -6.83 2.72 -8.50
CA ARG A 68 -6.76 4.10 -8.95
C ARG A 68 -5.35 4.37 -9.47
N PRO A 69 -5.04 4.10 -10.75
CA PRO A 69 -3.70 4.28 -11.31
C PRO A 69 -3.13 5.68 -11.07
N ALA A 70 -4.00 6.70 -11.09
CA ALA A 70 -3.60 8.07 -10.81
C ALA A 70 -2.93 8.25 -9.43
N ALA A 71 -3.37 7.49 -8.42
CA ALA A 71 -2.80 7.52 -7.07
C ALA A 71 -1.42 6.82 -6.98
N LEU A 72 -1.04 6.06 -8.01
CA LEU A 72 0.26 5.37 -8.08
C LEU A 72 1.33 6.17 -8.82
N HIS A 73 0.98 7.23 -9.56
CA HIS A 73 1.96 8.04 -10.30
C HIS A 73 3.09 8.57 -9.42
N GLY A 74 2.73 9.05 -8.23
CA GLY A 74 3.70 9.53 -7.24
C GLY A 74 4.62 8.42 -6.70
N TRP A 75 4.41 7.16 -7.03
CA TRP A 75 5.24 6.04 -6.64
C TRP A 75 5.98 5.40 -7.83
N SER A 76 5.90 6.01 -9.01
CA SER A 76 6.69 5.60 -10.17
C SER A 76 8.18 5.86 -9.94
N ALA A 77 9.04 5.05 -10.58
CA ALA A 77 10.48 5.22 -10.49
C ALA A 77 10.93 6.62 -10.93
N GLU A 78 10.31 7.14 -12.00
CA GLU A 78 10.53 8.49 -12.51
C GLU A 78 10.17 9.57 -11.48
N ALA A 79 8.94 9.58 -10.96
CA ALA A 79 8.51 10.56 -9.96
C ALA A 79 9.33 10.49 -8.66
N MET A 80 9.75 9.29 -8.24
CA MET A 80 10.63 9.12 -7.08
C MET A 80 12.04 9.66 -7.33
N ALA A 81 12.59 9.43 -8.53
CA ALA A 81 13.88 9.97 -8.93
C ALA A 81 13.85 11.51 -8.99
N GLU A 82 12.80 12.10 -9.58
CA GLU A 82 12.61 13.56 -9.64
C GLU A 82 12.55 14.18 -8.24
N ARG A 83 11.77 13.60 -7.32
CA ARG A 83 11.72 14.07 -5.93
C ARG A 83 13.07 13.98 -5.23
N THR A 84 13.84 12.93 -5.52
CA THR A 84 15.17 12.76 -4.95
C THR A 84 16.14 13.81 -5.50
N ALA A 85 16.11 14.06 -6.80
CA ALA A 85 16.91 15.11 -7.45
C ALA A 85 16.59 16.50 -6.86
N ALA A 86 15.30 16.84 -6.73
CA ALA A 86 14.89 18.11 -6.14
C ALA A 86 15.38 18.32 -4.69
N LEU A 87 15.45 17.25 -3.90
CA LEU A 87 16.01 17.31 -2.55
C LEU A 87 17.53 17.52 -2.57
N LEU A 88 18.24 16.92 -3.53
CA LEU A 88 19.69 17.11 -3.71
C LEU A 88 20.03 18.53 -4.16
N ASP A 89 19.22 19.10 -5.06
CA ASP A 89 19.38 20.49 -5.52
C ASP A 89 19.13 21.49 -4.40
N ALA A 90 18.21 21.20 -3.48
CA ALA A 90 17.89 22.09 -2.36
C ALA A 90 18.97 22.18 -1.28
N VAL A 91 19.91 21.22 -1.24
CA VAL A 91 21.01 21.18 -0.27
C VAL A 91 22.38 21.46 -0.90
N SER A 92 22.42 21.67 -2.22
CA SER A 92 23.62 22.05 -2.99
C SER A 92 23.73 23.58 -3.11
#